data_AF-V4AM79-F1
#
_entry.id   AF-V4AM79-F1
#
_cell.length_a   1.000
_cell.length_b   1.000
_cell.length_c   1.000
_cell.angle_alpha   90.00
_cell.angle_beta   90.00
_cell.angle_gamma   90.00
#
_symmetry.space_group_name_H-M   'P 1'
#
loop_
_entity.id
_entity.type
_entity.pdbx_description
1 polymer ?
#
loop_
_entity_poly.entity_id
_entity_poly.type
_entity_poly.pdbx_seq_one_letter_code
_entity_poly.pdbx_strand_id
1 'polypeptide(L)'
;MLLQIALFIDLLMPVSVLSKNFQREDLDIVSSLNSLRQAKEKIIQLKHKETYQMASFKFLDSKLFKGDDFVEYQNVRFKKTEFDNAYEQIKTDKEKLVDMLLENLQQRLEGEDDIMFQKIAKILDTQNWNSLAIQCEKEEFADDDIVSLLEHFYLILVANGVDIPIPEMLYEWHNLVYFVINYLNPVRNEYRITWKVIFSSPKAKSNWKNILILIEILLTFPEMLTDRLFRNQDFNWSVSVNGNEGTGVSLFDNQG
;
A
#
# COMPACT_ATOMS: atom_id res chain seq x y z
N MET A 1 20.78 -7.24 -20.85
CA MET A 1 20.99 -5.98 -20.11
C MET A 1 20.03 -4.85 -20.53
N LEU A 2 20.03 -4.36 -21.79
CA LEU A 2 19.15 -3.24 -22.19
C LEU A 2 17.65 -3.48 -21.92
N LEU A 3 17.13 -4.63 -22.34
CA LEU A 3 15.73 -5.01 -22.11
C LEU A 3 15.41 -5.19 -20.61
N GLN A 4 16.38 -5.67 -19.82
CA GLN A 4 16.24 -5.82 -18.37
C GLN A 4 16.15 -4.47 -17.67
N ILE A 5 16.93 -3.47 -18.11
CA ILE A 5 16.86 -2.10 -17.58
C ILE A 5 15.48 -1.50 -17.89
N ALA A 6 14.98 -1.67 -19.12
CA ALA A 6 13.64 -1.19 -19.48
C ALA A 6 12.56 -1.81 -18.59
N LEU A 7 12.61 -3.13 -18.37
CA LEU A 7 11.72 -3.83 -17.44
C LEU A 7 11.82 -3.28 -16.02
N PHE A 8 13.04 -3.10 -15.51
CA PHE A 8 13.28 -2.60 -14.16
C PHE A 8 12.70 -1.20 -13.95
N ILE A 9 12.88 -0.28 -14.90
CA ILE A 9 12.33 1.08 -14.82
C ILE A 9 10.80 1.05 -14.71
N ASP A 10 10.15 0.26 -15.55
CA ASP A 10 8.69 0.15 -15.52
C ASP A 10 8.18 -0.54 -14.24
N LEU A 11 8.94 -1.48 -13.66
CA LEU A 11 8.65 -2.09 -12.35
C LEU A 11 8.85 -1.13 -11.17
N LEU A 12 9.77 -0.18 -11.26
CA LEU A 12 9.99 0.83 -10.22
C LEU A 12 8.87 1.88 -10.16
N MET A 13 8.18 2.14 -11.28
CA MET A 13 7.16 3.18 -11.35
C MET A 13 6.02 2.98 -10.33
N PRO A 14 5.41 1.78 -10.18
CA PRO A 14 4.45 1.52 -9.11
C PRO A 14 5.03 1.68 -7.70
N VAL A 15 6.24 1.18 -7.46
CA VAL A 15 6.92 1.22 -6.15
C VAL A 15 7.29 2.65 -5.74
N SER A 16 7.53 3.53 -6.71
CA SER A 16 7.85 4.94 -6.46
C SER A 16 6.74 5.69 -5.70
N VAL A 17 5.48 5.25 -5.80
CA VAL A 17 4.36 5.80 -5.03
C VAL A 17 4.59 5.62 -3.53
N LEU A 18 5.08 4.44 -3.13
CA LEU A 18 5.40 4.13 -1.75
C LEU A 18 6.55 5.01 -1.26
N SER A 19 7.64 5.05 -2.03
CA SER A 19 8.82 5.86 -1.70
C SER A 19 8.48 7.34 -1.50
N LYS A 20 7.65 7.92 -2.38
CA LYS A 20 7.19 9.30 -2.24
C LYS A 20 6.34 9.54 -0.99
N ASN A 21 5.55 8.54 -0.58
CA ASN A 21 4.76 8.66 0.65
C ASN A 21 5.66 8.69 1.89
N PHE A 22 6.72 7.88 1.93
CA PHE A 22 7.67 7.84 3.05
C PHE A 22 8.57 9.07 3.18
N GLN A 23 8.64 9.88 2.14
CA GLN A 23 9.38 11.15 2.18
C GLN A 23 8.54 12.31 2.74
N ARG A 24 7.27 12.06 3.10
CA ARG A 24 6.40 13.07 3.70
C ARG A 24 6.71 13.21 5.18
N GLU A 25 6.71 14.46 5.65
CA GLU A 25 6.91 14.78 7.07
C GLU A 25 5.76 14.23 7.95
N ASP A 26 4.55 14.19 7.40
CA ASP A 26 3.34 13.76 8.11
C ASP A 26 2.89 12.33 7.70
N LEU A 27 3.77 11.33 7.85
CA LEU A 27 3.43 9.95 7.53
C LEU A 27 2.35 9.43 8.49
N ASP A 28 1.24 8.94 7.93
CA ASP A 28 0.15 8.35 8.70
C ASP A 28 -0.35 7.03 8.10
N ILE A 29 -1.20 6.36 8.86
CA ILE A 29 -1.77 5.05 8.50
C ILE A 29 -2.68 5.11 7.26
N VAL A 30 -3.47 6.17 7.10
CA VAL A 30 -4.41 6.34 5.97
C VAL A 30 -3.63 6.51 4.68
N SER A 31 -2.68 7.44 4.66
CA SER A 31 -1.80 7.73 3.53
C SER A 31 -0.91 6.52 3.18
N SER A 32 -0.41 5.79 4.18
CA SER A 32 0.40 4.58 3.97
C SER A 32 -0.40 3.45 3.32
N LEU A 33 -1.58 3.14 3.84
CA LEU A 33 -2.45 2.10 3.27
C LEU A 33 -2.98 2.50 1.88
N ASN A 34 -3.35 3.76 1.69
CA ASN A 34 -3.78 4.23 0.37
C ASN A 34 -2.63 4.17 -0.65
N SER A 35 -1.39 4.45 -0.23
CA SER A 35 -0.22 4.29 -1.11
C SER A 35 0.05 2.82 -1.45
N LEU A 36 -0.09 1.90 -0.50
CA LEU A 36 0.01 0.45 -0.73
C LEU A 36 -1.06 -0.06 -1.71
N ARG A 37 -2.31 0.38 -1.54
CA ARG A 37 -3.41 0.06 -2.48
C ARG A 37 -3.13 0.60 -3.88
N GLN A 38 -2.71 1.86 -3.99
CA GLN A 38 -2.35 2.46 -5.28
C GLN A 38 -1.16 1.75 -5.96
N ALA A 39 -0.15 1.35 -5.19
CA ALA A 39 0.97 0.59 -5.72
C ALA A 39 0.51 -0.78 -6.24
N LYS A 40 -0.34 -1.50 -5.47
CA LYS A 40 -0.94 -2.78 -5.88
C LYS A 40 -1.73 -2.63 -7.18
N GLU A 41 -2.62 -1.65 -7.27
CA GLU A 41 -3.41 -1.38 -8.48
C GLU A 41 -2.53 -1.12 -9.71
N LYS A 42 -1.47 -0.32 -9.55
CA LYS A 42 -0.52 -0.05 -10.64
C LYS A 42 0.26 -1.28 -11.07
N ILE A 43 0.60 -2.19 -10.15
CA ILE A 43 1.25 -3.47 -10.48
C ILE A 43 0.26 -4.40 -11.19
N ILE A 44 -1.01 -4.44 -10.77
CA ILE A 44 -2.06 -5.20 -11.49
C ILE A 44 -2.20 -4.69 -12.92
N GLN A 45 -2.25 -3.36 -13.12
CA GLN A 45 -2.27 -2.77 -14.45
C GLN A 45 -1.03 -3.17 -15.27
N LEU A 46 0.15 -3.21 -14.65
CA LEU A 46 1.38 -3.66 -15.28
C LEU A 46 1.31 -5.14 -15.70
N LYS A 47 0.68 -5.99 -14.89
CA LYS A 47 0.45 -7.41 -15.21
C LYS A 47 -0.29 -7.56 -16.55
N HIS A 48 -1.42 -6.87 -16.68
CA HIS A 48 -2.29 -6.95 -17.86
C HIS A 48 -1.75 -6.24 -19.11
N LYS A 49 -0.76 -5.37 -18.94
CA LYS A 49 -0.21 -4.57 -20.04
C LYS A 49 0.85 -5.36 -20.82
N GLU A 50 0.71 -5.48 -22.13
CA GLU A 50 1.71 -6.18 -22.94
C GLU A 50 3.07 -5.47 -22.91
N THR A 51 4.18 -6.24 -22.95
CA THR A 51 5.54 -5.71 -22.77
C THR A 51 5.88 -4.58 -23.74
N TYR A 52 5.49 -4.70 -25.01
CA TYR A 52 5.75 -3.66 -26.01
C TYR A 52 4.95 -2.37 -25.77
N GLN A 53 3.89 -2.43 -24.97
CA GLN A 53 3.07 -1.27 -24.63
C GLN A 53 3.66 -0.46 -23.45
N MET A 54 4.60 -1.05 -22.71
CA MET A 54 5.25 -0.43 -21.56
C MET A 54 6.11 0.77 -21.98
N ALA A 55 6.20 1.79 -21.14
CA ALA A 55 6.75 3.09 -21.54
C ALA A 55 8.23 2.99 -21.87
N SER A 56 9.00 2.26 -21.05
CA SER A 56 10.44 2.10 -21.25
C SER A 56 10.75 1.24 -22.48
N PHE A 57 9.90 0.26 -22.79
CA PHE A 57 10.01 -0.54 -24.01
C PHE A 57 9.67 0.26 -25.27
N LYS A 58 8.62 1.08 -25.27
CA LYS A 58 8.33 2.00 -26.38
C LYS A 58 9.48 2.97 -26.63
N PHE A 59 10.04 3.52 -25.56
CA PHE A 59 11.19 4.40 -25.67
C PHE A 59 12.40 3.67 -26.26
N LEU A 60 12.72 2.48 -25.74
CA LEU A 60 13.82 1.68 -26.26
C LEU A 60 13.61 1.34 -27.74
N ASP A 61 12.42 0.88 -28.11
CA ASP A 61 12.08 0.52 -29.49
C ASP A 61 12.28 1.69 -30.47
N SER A 62 11.94 2.92 -30.05
CA SER A 62 12.17 4.14 -30.84
C SER A 62 13.65 4.47 -31.08
N LYS A 63 14.57 3.82 -30.34
CA LYS A 63 16.03 4.00 -30.44
C LYS A 63 16.73 2.83 -31.10
N LEU A 64 15.99 1.76 -31.43
CA LEU A 64 16.54 0.59 -32.11
C LEU A 64 16.52 0.80 -33.63
N PHE A 65 17.62 0.47 -34.29
CA PHE A 65 17.64 0.29 -35.73
C PHE A 65 17.50 -1.21 -36.05
N LYS A 66 16.49 -1.57 -36.84
CA LYS A 66 16.17 -2.96 -37.16
C LYS A 66 16.48 -3.24 -38.64
N GLY A 67 17.53 -4.01 -38.88
CA GLY A 67 17.81 -4.59 -40.20
C GLY A 67 17.18 -5.97 -40.34
N ASP A 68 17.41 -6.62 -41.48
CA ASP A 68 16.83 -7.95 -41.76
C ASP A 68 17.33 -9.01 -40.76
N ASP A 69 18.64 -9.04 -40.50
CA ASP A 69 19.31 -10.03 -39.64
C ASP A 69 19.88 -9.47 -38.33
N PHE A 70 19.76 -8.15 -38.11
CA PHE A 70 20.37 -7.50 -36.95
C PHE A 70 19.48 -6.44 -36.31
N VAL A 71 19.74 -6.21 -35.02
CA VAL A 71 19.20 -5.09 -34.25
C VAL A 71 20.39 -4.28 -33.74
N GLU A 72 20.32 -2.96 -33.86
CA GLU A 72 21.39 -2.05 -33.44
C GLU A 72 20.87 -1.02 -32.43
N TYR A 73 21.67 -0.79 -31.37
CA TYR A 73 21.45 0.24 -30.37
C TYR A 73 22.76 0.95 -30.07
N GLN A 74 22.81 2.28 -30.17
CA GLN A 74 24.01 3.09 -29.88
C GLN A 74 25.29 2.54 -30.57
N ASN A 75 25.22 2.23 -31.86
CA ASN A 75 26.32 1.63 -32.65
C ASN A 75 26.77 0.22 -32.22
N VAL A 76 26.02 -0.45 -31.35
CA VAL A 76 26.24 -1.86 -30.97
C VAL A 76 25.23 -2.74 -31.69
N ARG A 77 25.70 -3.71 -32.46
CA ARG A 77 24.88 -4.65 -33.22
C ARG A 77 24.73 -6.00 -32.52
N PHE A 78 23.51 -6.52 -32.56
CA PHE A 78 23.12 -7.83 -32.06
C PHE A 78 22.50 -8.61 -33.20
N LYS A 79 22.63 -9.95 -33.19
CA LYS A 79 21.84 -10.78 -34.10
C LYS A 79 20.37 -10.66 -33.73
N LYS A 80 19.51 -10.58 -34.73
CA LYS A 80 18.06 -10.47 -34.52
C LYS A 80 17.50 -11.64 -33.72
N THR A 81 17.94 -12.86 -34.02
CA THR A 81 17.54 -14.08 -33.28
C THR A 81 17.89 -14.01 -31.79
N GLU A 82 19.07 -13.48 -31.44
CA GLU A 82 19.49 -13.30 -30.05
C GLU A 82 18.64 -12.23 -29.35
N PHE A 83 18.32 -11.14 -30.05
CA PHE A 83 17.45 -10.08 -29.53
C PHE A 83 16.03 -10.60 -29.27
N ASP A 84 15.44 -11.33 -30.22
CA ASP A 84 14.09 -11.89 -30.11
C ASP A 84 14.01 -12.91 -28.97
N ASN A 85 15.01 -13.79 -28.84
CA ASN A 85 15.08 -14.74 -27.71
C ASN A 85 15.18 -14.01 -26.36
N ALA A 86 16.00 -12.96 -26.27
CA ALA A 86 16.09 -12.14 -25.06
C ALA A 86 14.77 -11.41 -24.76
N TYR A 87 14.05 -10.99 -25.80
CA TYR A 87 12.74 -10.35 -25.66
C TYR A 87 11.67 -11.30 -25.12
N GLU A 88 11.63 -12.56 -25.58
CA GLU A 88 10.73 -13.59 -25.04
C GLU A 88 11.06 -13.94 -23.59
N GLN A 89 12.36 -14.02 -23.24
CA GLN A 89 12.79 -14.22 -21.86
C GLN A 89 12.26 -13.09 -20.96
N ILE A 90 12.32 -11.85 -21.43
CA ILE A 90 11.85 -10.67 -20.68
C ILE A 90 10.34 -10.69 -20.44
N LYS A 91 9.53 -11.23 -21.36
CA LYS A 91 8.10 -11.43 -21.11
C LYS A 91 7.88 -12.39 -19.94
N THR A 92 8.63 -13.50 -19.92
CA THR A 92 8.57 -14.50 -18.85
C THR A 92 9.03 -13.92 -17.51
N ASP A 93 10.15 -13.18 -17.52
CA ASP A 93 10.69 -12.54 -16.32
C ASP A 93 9.73 -11.46 -15.77
N LYS A 94 9.10 -10.69 -16.65
CA LYS A 94 8.08 -9.70 -16.27
C LYS A 94 6.95 -10.36 -15.48
N GLU A 95 6.37 -11.44 -15.98
CA GLU A 95 5.25 -12.13 -15.32
C GLU A 95 5.65 -12.58 -13.91
N LYS A 96 6.80 -13.26 -13.79
CA LYS A 96 7.33 -13.71 -12.49
C LYS A 96 7.56 -12.57 -11.51
N LEU A 97 8.23 -11.49 -11.96
CA LEU A 97 8.55 -10.35 -11.09
C LEU A 97 7.30 -9.60 -10.65
N VAL A 98 6.32 -9.45 -11.55
CA VAL A 98 5.03 -8.83 -11.22
C VAL A 98 4.27 -9.66 -10.20
N ASP A 99 4.23 -10.99 -10.37
CA ASP A 99 3.57 -11.88 -9.41
C ASP A 99 4.24 -11.83 -8.04
N MET A 100 5.57 -11.90 -7.99
CA MET A 100 6.32 -11.73 -6.75
C MET A 100 6.04 -10.39 -6.06
N LEU A 101 5.95 -9.28 -6.81
CA LEU A 101 5.62 -7.97 -6.25
C LEU A 101 4.20 -7.91 -5.70
N LEU A 102 3.23 -8.54 -6.39
CA LEU A 102 1.85 -8.60 -5.94
C LEU A 102 1.71 -9.41 -4.65
N GLU A 103 2.32 -10.59 -4.59
CA GLU A 103 2.33 -11.44 -3.39
C GLU A 103 2.94 -10.69 -2.20
N ASN A 104 4.07 -10.02 -2.41
CA ASN A 104 4.73 -9.21 -1.40
C ASN A 104 3.86 -8.05 -0.88
N LEU A 105 3.16 -7.36 -1.77
CA LEU A 105 2.23 -6.29 -1.35
C LEU A 105 1.00 -6.86 -0.66
N GLN A 106 0.52 -8.02 -1.09
CA GLN A 106 -0.66 -8.65 -0.53
C GLN A 106 -0.39 -9.16 0.89
N GLN A 107 0.76 -9.79 1.13
CA GLN A 107 1.19 -10.18 2.48
C GLN A 107 1.28 -8.98 3.45
N ARG A 108 1.62 -7.78 2.95
CA ARG A 108 1.67 -6.54 3.74
C ARG A 108 0.33 -5.83 3.90
N LEU A 109 -0.70 -6.30 3.19
CA LEU A 109 -2.05 -5.78 3.31
C LEU A 109 -2.93 -6.72 4.14
N GLU A 110 -2.65 -8.02 4.16
CA GLU A 110 -3.54 -9.05 4.71
C GLU A 110 -3.02 -9.69 6.02
N GLY A 111 -1.96 -9.16 6.64
CA GLY A 111 -1.52 -9.61 7.97
C GLY A 111 -2.55 -9.33 9.07
N GLU A 112 -2.49 -10.04 10.19
CA GLU A 112 -3.42 -9.83 11.32
C GLU A 112 -3.36 -8.40 11.88
N ASP A 113 -2.16 -7.83 12.02
CA ASP A 113 -1.98 -6.42 12.40
C ASP A 113 -2.52 -5.48 11.31
N ASP A 114 -2.47 -5.89 10.04
CA ASP A 114 -2.99 -5.14 8.91
C ASP A 114 -4.53 -5.08 8.92
N ILE A 115 -5.22 -6.08 9.47
CA ILE A 115 -6.69 -6.03 9.63
C ILE A 115 -7.07 -4.86 10.55
N MET A 116 -6.38 -4.70 11.68
CA MET A 116 -6.60 -3.56 12.58
C MET A 116 -6.29 -2.24 11.88
N PHE A 117 -5.20 -2.18 11.11
CA PHE A 117 -4.84 -0.98 10.36
C PHE A 117 -5.86 -0.63 9.27
N GLN A 118 -6.40 -1.63 8.59
CA GLN A 118 -7.46 -1.44 7.60
C GLN A 118 -8.73 -0.88 8.25
N LYS A 119 -9.11 -1.38 9.43
CA LYS A 119 -10.24 -0.85 10.22
C LYS A 119 -10.02 0.62 10.57
N ILE A 120 -8.85 0.93 11.14
CA ILE A 120 -8.47 2.31 11.49
C ILE A 120 -8.50 3.21 10.26
N ALA A 121 -7.89 2.79 9.14
CA ALA A 121 -7.88 3.61 7.94
C ALA A 121 -9.28 3.79 7.33
N LYS A 122 -10.14 2.78 7.37
CA LYS A 122 -11.53 2.88 6.91
C LYS A 122 -12.32 3.90 7.74
N ILE A 123 -12.12 3.91 9.07
CA ILE A 123 -12.73 4.90 9.95
C ILE A 123 -12.13 6.28 9.70
N LEU A 124 -10.81 6.42 9.64
CA LEU A 124 -10.19 7.75 9.52
C LEU A 124 -10.33 8.38 8.12
N ASP A 125 -10.39 7.59 7.04
CA ASP A 125 -10.47 8.08 5.67
C ASP A 125 -11.88 8.55 5.29
N THR A 126 -12.24 9.74 5.78
CA THR A 126 -13.55 10.33 5.53
C THR A 126 -13.86 10.51 4.05
N GLN A 127 -12.85 10.65 3.19
CA GLN A 127 -13.03 10.90 1.75
C GLN A 127 -13.77 9.75 1.07
N ASN A 128 -13.60 8.53 1.58
CA ASN A 128 -14.22 7.32 1.07
C ASN A 128 -15.55 6.96 1.76
N TRP A 129 -15.99 7.73 2.76
CA TRP A 129 -17.24 7.41 3.48
C TRP A 129 -18.48 7.49 2.60
N ASN A 130 -18.56 8.43 1.65
CA ASN A 130 -19.73 8.54 0.78
C ASN A 130 -19.94 7.28 -0.08
N SER A 131 -18.87 6.75 -0.68
CA SER A 131 -18.97 5.53 -1.51
C SER A 131 -19.28 4.30 -0.66
N LEU A 132 -18.64 4.18 0.51
CA LEU A 132 -18.82 3.03 1.40
C LEU A 132 -20.18 3.04 2.09
N ALA A 133 -20.66 4.19 2.56
CA ALA A 133 -21.97 4.29 3.21
C ALA A 133 -23.15 4.08 2.24
N ILE A 134 -22.97 4.40 0.96
CA ILE A 134 -23.95 4.07 -0.10
C ILE A 134 -24.03 2.55 -0.32
N GLN A 135 -22.90 1.85 -0.23
CA GLN A 135 -22.85 0.38 -0.37
C GLN A 135 -23.50 -0.35 0.81
N CYS A 136 -23.52 0.26 2.00
CA CYS A 136 -24.01 -0.34 3.25
C CYS A 136 -25.46 0.03 3.63
N GLU A 137 -26.30 0.50 2.70
CA GLU A 137 -27.69 0.92 2.98
C GLU A 137 -27.84 1.80 4.25
N LYS A 138 -27.00 2.84 4.39
CA LYS A 138 -27.11 3.96 5.35
C LYS A 138 -27.17 3.70 6.87
N GLU A 139 -27.53 2.53 7.40
CA GLU A 139 -27.72 2.37 8.87
C GLU A 139 -26.65 1.55 9.60
N GLU A 140 -25.64 0.99 8.93
CA GLU A 140 -24.63 0.13 9.60
C GLU A 140 -23.18 0.38 9.09
N PHE A 141 -22.86 1.61 8.68
CA PHE A 141 -21.51 1.89 8.15
C PHE A 141 -20.43 1.65 9.22
N ALA A 142 -19.66 0.57 9.03
CA ALA A 142 -18.48 0.24 9.83
C ALA A 142 -18.75 -0.07 11.32
N ASP A 143 -19.97 -0.49 11.66
CA ASP A 143 -20.35 -0.83 13.03
C ASP A 143 -19.46 -1.92 13.62
N ASP A 144 -19.27 -3.03 12.91
CA ASP A 144 -18.38 -4.13 13.34
C ASP A 144 -16.94 -3.66 13.56
N ASP A 145 -16.46 -2.72 12.73
CA ASP A 145 -15.13 -2.17 12.86
C ASP A 145 -15.05 -1.29 14.11
N ILE A 146 -16.05 -0.42 14.35
CA ILE A 146 -16.14 0.39 15.56
C ILE A 146 -16.21 -0.49 16.81
N VAL A 147 -17.08 -1.49 16.84
CA VAL A 147 -17.21 -2.43 17.98
C VAL A 147 -15.88 -3.10 18.27
N SER A 148 -15.23 -3.65 17.23
CA SER A 148 -13.92 -4.29 17.37
C SER A 148 -12.84 -3.33 17.89
N LEU A 149 -12.85 -2.06 17.45
CA LEU A 149 -11.92 -1.03 17.92
C LEU A 149 -12.21 -0.62 19.39
N LEU A 150 -13.48 -0.53 19.78
CA LEU A 150 -13.90 -0.24 21.14
C LEU A 150 -13.46 -1.34 22.12
N GLU A 151 -13.64 -2.59 21.73
CA GLU A 151 -13.16 -3.75 22.51
C GLU A 151 -11.63 -3.74 22.63
N HIS A 152 -10.92 -3.48 21.53
CA HIS A 152 -9.45 -3.44 21.52
C HIS A 152 -8.89 -2.33 22.42
N PHE A 153 -9.49 -1.13 22.40
CA PHE A 153 -9.03 0.03 23.17
C PHE A 153 -9.76 0.23 24.49
N TYR A 154 -10.54 -0.75 24.96
CA TYR A 154 -11.41 -0.63 26.13
C TYR A 154 -10.73 -0.02 27.36
N LEU A 155 -9.56 -0.52 27.74
CA LEU A 155 -8.83 -0.03 28.92
C LEU A 155 -8.43 1.45 28.80
N ILE A 156 -8.05 1.89 27.59
CA ILE A 156 -7.65 3.27 27.33
C ILE A 156 -8.88 4.18 27.32
N LEU A 157 -9.99 3.71 26.74
CA LEU A 157 -11.26 4.44 26.70
C LEU A 157 -11.81 4.70 28.11
N VAL A 158 -11.83 3.67 28.96
CA VAL A 158 -12.25 3.81 30.37
C VAL A 158 -11.34 4.76 31.14
N ALA A 159 -10.02 4.68 30.93
CA ALA A 159 -9.07 5.61 31.56
C ALA A 159 -9.29 7.07 31.14
N ASN A 160 -9.84 7.31 29.94
CA ASN A 160 -10.22 8.64 29.44
C ASN A 160 -11.68 9.01 29.75
N GLY A 161 -12.36 8.26 30.62
CA GLY A 161 -13.71 8.57 31.11
C GLY A 161 -14.84 8.20 30.16
N VAL A 162 -14.60 7.28 29.21
CA VAL A 162 -15.65 6.66 28.40
C VAL A 162 -16.19 5.44 29.14
N ASP A 163 -17.39 5.57 29.69
CA ASP A 163 -18.12 4.50 30.39
C ASP A 163 -19.58 4.49 29.95
N ILE A 164 -19.79 4.31 28.65
CA ILE A 164 -21.12 4.18 28.04
C ILE A 164 -21.26 2.87 27.26
N PRO A 165 -22.47 2.29 27.16
CA PRO A 165 -22.71 1.07 26.40
C PRO A 165 -22.39 1.23 24.91
N ILE A 166 -21.94 0.13 24.28
CA ILE A 166 -21.67 0.07 22.82
C ILE A 166 -22.82 0.63 21.96
N PRO A 167 -24.11 0.32 22.23
CA PRO A 167 -25.20 0.90 21.43
C PRO A 167 -25.25 2.43 21.44
N GLU A 168 -24.88 3.06 22.56
CA GLU A 168 -24.81 4.52 22.65
C GLU A 168 -23.62 5.07 21.86
N MET A 169 -22.48 4.36 21.87
CA MET A 169 -21.32 4.70 21.02
C MET A 169 -21.65 4.62 19.53
N LEU A 170 -22.36 3.57 19.11
CA LEU A 170 -22.79 3.41 17.71
C LEU A 170 -23.79 4.50 17.31
N TYR A 171 -24.68 4.91 18.22
CA TYR A 171 -25.55 6.05 17.97
C TYR A 171 -24.78 7.36 17.75
N GLU A 172 -23.76 7.64 18.57
CA GLU A 172 -22.88 8.81 18.35
C GLU A 172 -22.17 8.72 17.00
N TRP A 173 -21.66 7.54 16.65
CA TRP A 173 -20.99 7.25 15.38
C TRP A 173 -21.89 7.50 14.17
N HIS A 174 -23.10 6.93 14.15
CA HIS A 174 -24.05 7.14 13.05
C HIS A 174 -24.45 8.61 12.90
N ASN A 175 -24.65 9.31 14.02
CA ASN A 175 -24.96 10.74 14.01
C ASN A 175 -23.81 11.56 13.39
N LEU A 176 -22.57 11.20 13.73
CA LEU A 176 -21.37 11.83 13.19
C LEU A 176 -21.22 11.53 11.69
N VAL A 177 -21.35 10.28 11.27
CA VAL A 177 -21.27 9.87 9.85
C VAL A 177 -22.34 10.61 9.03
N TYR A 178 -23.58 10.62 9.52
CA TYR A 178 -24.68 11.37 8.89
C TYR A 178 -24.32 12.86 8.76
N PHE A 179 -23.76 13.47 9.80
CA PHE A 179 -23.36 14.87 9.74
C PHE A 179 -22.27 15.13 8.70
N VAL A 180 -21.23 14.29 8.67
CA VAL A 180 -20.10 14.45 7.75
C VAL A 180 -20.56 14.33 6.30
N ILE A 181 -21.28 13.26 5.97
CA ILE A 181 -21.78 12.98 4.62
C ILE A 181 -22.67 14.12 4.11
N ASN A 182 -23.64 14.55 4.92
CA ASN A 182 -24.68 15.48 4.47
C ASN A 182 -24.27 16.96 4.56
N TYR A 183 -23.32 17.32 5.43
CA TYR A 183 -23.01 18.73 5.71
C TYR A 183 -21.56 19.13 5.46
N LEU A 184 -20.60 18.20 5.49
CA LEU A 184 -19.18 18.50 5.28
C LEU A 184 -18.66 18.12 3.89
N ASN A 185 -19.41 17.32 3.12
CA ASN A 185 -19.03 16.82 1.80
C ASN A 185 -17.57 16.30 1.76
N PRO A 186 -17.30 15.16 2.40
CA PRO A 186 -15.94 14.74 2.72
C PRO A 186 -15.13 14.33 1.48
N VAL A 187 -15.76 14.12 0.32
CA VAL A 187 -15.08 13.78 -0.94
C VAL A 187 -14.20 14.93 -1.45
N ARG A 188 -14.54 16.17 -1.12
CA ARG A 188 -13.82 17.36 -1.62
C ARG A 188 -12.67 17.82 -0.74
N ASN A 189 -12.63 17.35 0.52
CA ASN A 189 -11.66 17.81 1.51
C ASN A 189 -10.73 16.65 1.89
N GLU A 190 -9.47 16.95 2.18
CA GLU A 190 -8.57 15.96 2.77
C GLU A 190 -9.12 15.49 4.11
N TYR A 191 -8.96 14.21 4.44
CA TYR A 191 -9.58 13.62 5.63
C TYR A 191 -9.20 14.34 6.93
N ARG A 192 -7.94 14.82 7.03
CA ARG A 192 -7.45 15.62 8.16
C ARG A 192 -8.19 16.94 8.33
N ILE A 193 -8.52 17.61 7.23
CA ILE A 193 -9.29 18.86 7.24
C ILE A 193 -10.71 18.57 7.75
N THR A 194 -11.32 17.49 7.28
CA THR A 194 -12.65 17.06 7.73
C THR A 194 -12.65 16.78 9.24
N TRP A 195 -11.68 16.01 9.75
CA TRP A 195 -11.57 15.77 11.19
C TRP A 195 -11.36 17.05 11.99
N LYS A 196 -10.51 17.97 11.53
CA LYS A 196 -10.31 19.26 12.19
C LYS A 196 -11.63 20.04 12.33
N VAL A 197 -12.48 20.02 11.30
CA VAL A 197 -13.82 20.65 11.34
C VAL A 197 -14.75 19.92 12.31
N ILE A 198 -14.73 18.59 12.34
CA ILE A 198 -15.53 17.78 13.27
C ILE A 198 -15.16 18.11 14.72
N PHE A 199 -13.86 18.06 15.08
CA PHE A 199 -13.38 18.37 16.43
C PHE A 199 -13.66 19.81 16.86
N SER A 200 -13.70 20.74 15.90
CA SER A 200 -14.03 22.15 16.16
C SER A 200 -15.54 22.41 16.26
N SER A 201 -16.38 21.43 15.93
CA SER A 201 -17.84 21.57 15.97
C SER A 201 -18.36 21.66 17.41
N PRO A 202 -19.36 22.50 17.71
CA PRO A 202 -20.02 22.50 19.02
C PRO A 202 -20.58 21.12 19.40
N LYS A 203 -20.98 20.32 18.41
CA LYS A 203 -21.50 18.95 18.61
C LYS A 203 -20.44 17.97 19.13
N ALA A 204 -19.16 18.25 18.92
CA ALA A 204 -18.07 17.39 19.39
C ALA A 204 -18.09 17.19 20.91
N LYS A 205 -18.50 18.21 21.66
CA LYS A 205 -18.52 18.18 23.13
C LYS A 205 -19.80 17.58 23.71
N SER A 206 -20.87 17.49 22.92
CA SER A 206 -22.20 17.10 23.39
C SER A 206 -22.70 15.80 22.80
N ASN A 207 -22.60 15.63 21.48
CA ASN A 207 -23.28 14.56 20.74
C ASN A 207 -22.34 13.44 20.30
N TRP A 208 -21.03 13.72 20.23
CA TRP A 208 -20.03 12.79 19.71
C TRP A 208 -18.84 12.64 20.65
N LYS A 209 -19.00 13.03 21.92
CA LYS A 209 -17.88 13.17 22.86
C LYS A 209 -17.12 11.86 22.99
N ASN A 210 -17.83 10.75 23.14
CA ASN A 210 -17.22 9.47 23.46
C ASN A 210 -16.61 8.85 22.20
N ILE A 211 -17.33 8.88 21.08
CA ILE A 211 -16.79 8.38 19.81
C ILE A 211 -15.57 9.17 19.37
N LEU A 212 -15.52 10.49 19.63
CA LEU A 212 -14.35 11.30 19.30
C LEU A 212 -13.12 10.99 20.15
N ILE A 213 -13.27 10.50 21.39
CA ILE A 213 -12.13 10.00 22.17
C ILE A 213 -11.52 8.76 21.50
N LEU A 214 -12.35 7.85 20.97
CA LEU A 214 -11.84 6.74 20.15
C LEU A 214 -11.07 7.30 18.94
N ILE A 215 -11.65 8.25 18.21
CA ILE A 215 -10.98 8.84 17.03
C ILE A 215 -9.65 9.52 17.39
N GLU A 216 -9.55 10.21 18.52
CA GLU A 216 -8.28 10.80 19.00
C GLU A 216 -7.22 9.71 19.24
N ILE A 217 -7.60 8.58 19.84
CA ILE A 217 -6.71 7.43 20.02
C ILE A 217 -6.27 6.91 18.63
N LEU A 218 -7.19 6.75 17.68
CA LEU A 218 -6.86 6.27 16.34
C LEU A 218 -5.92 7.22 15.57
N LEU A 219 -6.11 8.53 15.72
CA LEU A 219 -5.27 9.56 15.09
C LEU A 219 -3.86 9.65 15.70
N THR A 220 -3.69 9.22 16.96
CA THR A 220 -2.40 9.21 17.68
C THR A 220 -1.67 7.87 17.59
N PHE A 221 -2.37 6.81 17.21
CA PHE A 221 -1.81 5.48 16.92
C PHE A 221 -0.68 5.41 15.86
N PRO A 222 -0.56 6.31 14.86
CA PRO A 222 0.41 6.14 13.75
C PRO A 222 1.90 6.27 14.10
N GLU A 223 2.28 6.98 15.18
CA GLU A 223 3.69 7.35 15.42
C GLU A 223 4.59 6.17 15.82
N MET A 224 4.04 5.07 16.35
CA MET A 224 4.86 3.95 16.84
C MET A 224 5.11 2.82 15.81
N LEU A 225 4.43 2.81 14.66
CA LEU A 225 4.22 1.57 13.90
C LEU A 225 4.43 1.66 12.37
N THR A 226 4.65 2.85 11.80
CA THR A 226 5.08 2.99 10.39
C THR A 226 6.39 2.25 10.11
N ASP A 227 7.25 2.12 11.12
CA ASP A 227 8.44 1.27 11.09
C ASP A 227 8.15 -0.23 10.92
N ARG A 228 6.98 -0.74 11.35
CA ARG A 228 6.67 -2.19 11.34
C ARG A 228 6.10 -2.71 10.03
N LEU A 229 5.29 -1.92 9.31
CA LEU A 229 4.82 -2.24 7.95
C LEU A 229 5.97 -2.57 6.98
N PHE A 230 7.22 -2.18 7.31
CA PHE A 230 8.40 -2.36 6.49
C PHE A 230 9.58 -3.10 7.16
N ARG A 231 9.47 -3.52 8.44
CA ARG A 231 10.56 -4.20 9.19
C ARG A 231 10.59 -5.72 9.09
N ASN A 232 9.62 -6.39 8.47
CA ASN A 232 9.77 -7.81 8.13
C ASN A 232 10.75 -7.96 6.95
N GLN A 233 12.02 -7.74 7.24
CA GLN A 233 13.16 -8.04 6.37
C GLN A 233 13.67 -9.43 6.70
N ASP A 234 13.15 -10.43 6.00
CA ASP A 234 13.98 -11.54 5.52
C ASP A 234 14.02 -11.45 3.99
N PHE A 235 14.59 -10.35 3.48
CA PHE A 235 14.91 -10.22 2.06
C PHE A 235 16.15 -11.08 1.75
N ASN A 236 15.93 -12.39 1.62
CA ASN A 236 16.96 -13.32 1.19
C ASN A 236 17.06 -13.29 -0.34
N TRP A 237 17.80 -12.32 -0.88
CA TRP A 237 18.25 -12.38 -2.27
C TRP A 237 19.39 -13.41 -2.38
N SER A 238 19.06 -14.70 -2.43
CA SER A 238 19.96 -15.71 -2.97
C SER A 238 19.60 -15.97 -4.42
N VAL A 239 20.17 -15.16 -5.32
CA VAL A 239 20.29 -15.54 -6.73
C VAL A 239 21.30 -16.69 -6.77
N SER A 240 20.82 -17.92 -6.88
CA SER A 240 21.65 -19.09 -7.13
C SER A 240 22.19 -19.00 -8.56
N VAL A 241 23.39 -18.42 -8.70
CA VAL A 241 24.22 -18.63 -9.88
C VAL A 241 24.80 -20.03 -9.77
N ASN A 242 24.14 -21.01 -10.38
CA ASN A 242 24.72 -22.32 -10.59
C ASN A 242 25.92 -22.18 -11.54
N GLY A 243 27.12 -22.35 -10.98
CA GLY A 243 28.36 -22.58 -11.70
C GLY A 243 29.21 -23.57 -10.88
N ASN A 244 29.14 -24.84 -11.26
CA ASN A 244 30.07 -25.88 -10.84
C ASN A 244 31.52 -25.40 -11.01
N GLU A 245 32.36 -25.53 -9.99
CA GLU A 245 33.51 -26.46 -9.99
C GLU A 245 34.35 -26.33 -8.70
N GLY A 246 34.50 -27.47 -8.01
CA GLY A 246 35.77 -27.93 -7.44
C GLY A 246 36.50 -27.06 -6.41
N THR A 247 36.33 -27.39 -5.13
CA THR A 247 37.33 -28.08 -4.27
C THR A 247 36.99 -27.84 -2.81
N GLY A 248 36.66 -28.93 -2.12
CA GLY A 248 36.45 -28.92 -0.68
C GLY A 248 37.78 -28.79 0.05
N VAL A 249 37.80 -27.96 1.10
CA VAL A 249 38.58 -28.20 2.29
C VAL A 249 37.73 -27.78 3.49
N SER A 250 37.34 -28.77 4.29
CA SER A 250 36.82 -28.63 5.64
C SER A 250 37.95 -28.21 6.59
N LEU A 251 37.75 -27.21 7.44
CA LEU A 251 38.52 -27.07 8.67
C LEU A 251 37.62 -26.46 9.76
N PHE A 252 37.11 -27.33 10.63
CA PHE A 252 36.94 -26.98 12.04
C PHE A 252 38.32 -26.94 12.71
N ASP A 253 38.37 -26.24 13.85
CA ASP A 253 39.42 -26.15 14.86
C ASP A 253 40.55 -25.13 14.60
N ASN A 254 40.59 -24.05 15.38
CA ASN A 254 41.24 -24.09 16.69
C ASN A 254 41.14 -22.78 17.47
N GLN A 255 41.25 -22.93 18.80
CA GLN A 255 41.28 -21.92 19.84
C GLN A 255 42.38 -20.84 19.65
N GLY A 256 42.11 -19.68 20.26
CA GLY A 256 43.05 -18.58 20.51
C GLY A 256 42.37 -17.44 21.22
#